data_AF-A0A7D7BNN3-F1
#
_entry.id   AF-A0A7D7BNN3-F1
#
_cell.length_a   1.000
_cell.length_b   1.000
_cell.length_c   1.000
_cell.angle_alpha   90.00
_cell.angle_beta   90.00
_cell.angle_gamma   90.00
#
_symmetry.space_group_name_H-M   'P 1'
#
loop_
_entity.id
_entity.type
_entity.pdbx_description
1 polymer ?
#
loop_
_entity_poly.entity_id
_entity_poly.type
_entity_poly.pdbx_seq_one_letter_code
_entity_poly.pdbx_strand_id
1 'polypeptide(L)'
;MKELDWANLPFGYMKTDYNVRIYYRNEQWGELEVCSEETIPMHMAATCLHYGQEAFEGLKAFRGKDGKVRIFRLEENAARLQSTCRGILMPELSTERFKEAILKVVKLNERFIPPYESGASLYIRPLLVGTGAQVGVHPASEYLFVVFVTPVGPYFKGGFSTNPYVIIREFDRAAPLGTGTYKVGGNYAASLRANKKAHDLGYACEFYLDAKEKKYMDECGAANFFGIKDNTYITPKSTSILPSITNKSLMQLAEDMGMKVERRPVPEEELLTFEEAGACGTAAVISPIERIDDVENGKSYVISKDGKPGPVCTKLYNKLRAIQYGDEPDTHGWVTIVE
;
A
#
# COMPACT_ATOMS: atom_id res chain seq x y z
N MET A 1 -16.72 -4.50 -27.55
CA MET A 1 -16.06 -4.20 -26.26
C MET A 1 -14.86 -3.32 -26.62
N LYS A 2 -14.75 -2.08 -26.13
CA LYS A 2 -13.54 -1.27 -26.44
C LYS A 2 -12.34 -2.00 -25.87
N GLU A 3 -11.35 -2.31 -26.70
CA GLU A 3 -10.07 -2.83 -26.23
C GLU A 3 -9.45 -1.82 -25.27
N LEU A 4 -9.11 -2.26 -24.07
CA LEU A 4 -8.43 -1.43 -23.08
C LEU A 4 -6.97 -1.24 -23.51
N ASP A 5 -6.50 0.00 -23.48
CA ASP A 5 -5.08 0.29 -23.70
C ASP A 5 -4.29 -0.07 -22.42
N TRP A 6 -3.89 -1.33 -22.32
CA TRP A 6 -3.15 -1.87 -21.18
C TRP A 6 -1.81 -1.17 -20.94
N ALA A 7 -1.21 -0.60 -21.99
CA ALA A 7 0.10 0.04 -21.91
C ALA A 7 0.04 1.42 -21.23
N ASN A 8 -1.09 2.12 -21.34
CA ASN A 8 -1.26 3.49 -20.83
C ASN A 8 -2.28 3.59 -19.69
N LEU A 9 -2.49 2.51 -18.93
CA LEU A 9 -3.40 2.53 -17.79
C LEU A 9 -2.90 3.48 -16.69
N PRO A 10 -3.71 4.48 -16.27
CA PRO A 10 -3.39 5.26 -15.10
C PRO A 10 -3.57 4.42 -13.82
N PHE A 11 -2.95 4.85 -12.73
CA PHE A 11 -3.34 4.38 -11.41
C PHE A 11 -4.60 5.14 -10.96
N GLY A 12 -5.76 4.69 -11.41
CA GLY A 12 -7.04 5.36 -11.21
C GLY A 12 -8.22 4.40 -11.08
N TYR A 13 -9.40 4.97 -10.85
CA TYR A 13 -10.64 4.20 -10.84
C TYR A 13 -11.14 3.98 -12.27
N MET A 14 -11.37 2.72 -12.60
CA MET A 14 -12.12 2.28 -13.76
C MET A 14 -13.21 1.33 -13.29
N LYS A 15 -14.45 1.59 -13.72
CA LYS A 15 -15.58 0.71 -13.40
C LYS A 15 -15.34 -0.69 -13.98
N THR A 16 -15.44 -1.70 -13.13
CA THR A 16 -15.44 -3.12 -13.49
C THR A 16 -16.85 -3.70 -13.34
N ASP A 17 -17.06 -4.99 -13.65
CA ASP A 17 -18.41 -5.56 -13.75
C ASP A 17 -19.07 -5.75 -12.40
N TYR A 18 -18.30 -6.22 -11.41
CA TYR A 18 -18.83 -6.63 -10.13
C TYR A 18 -17.93 -6.22 -8.97
N ASN A 19 -18.55 -5.85 -7.86
CA ASN A 19 -17.96 -5.85 -6.53
C ASN A 19 -18.64 -6.94 -5.69
N VAL A 20 -18.02 -7.31 -4.57
CA VAL A 20 -18.62 -8.20 -3.57
C VAL A 20 -18.82 -7.44 -2.26
N ARG A 21 -19.90 -7.76 -1.55
CA ARG A 21 -20.31 -7.08 -0.32
C ARG A 21 -20.65 -8.11 0.77
N ILE A 22 -20.28 -7.81 2.00
CA ILE A 22 -20.66 -8.57 3.20
C ILE A 22 -21.10 -7.56 4.25
N TYR A 23 -22.33 -7.68 4.72
CA TYR A 23 -22.89 -6.78 5.73
C TYR A 23 -22.68 -7.35 7.12
N TYR A 24 -22.37 -6.49 8.10
CA TYR A 24 -22.36 -6.83 9.51
C TYR A 24 -23.57 -6.20 10.19
N ARG A 25 -24.43 -7.03 10.77
CA ARG A 25 -25.64 -6.62 11.49
C ARG A 25 -25.91 -7.61 12.62
N ASN A 26 -26.55 -7.16 13.69
CA ASN A 26 -26.90 -8.00 14.83
C ASN A 26 -25.69 -8.81 15.35
N GLU A 27 -24.54 -8.15 15.41
CA GLU A 27 -23.26 -8.73 15.86
C GLU A 27 -22.70 -9.88 15.01
N GLN A 28 -23.14 -10.02 13.76
CA GLN A 28 -22.72 -11.10 12.86
C GLN A 28 -22.46 -10.61 11.44
N TRP A 29 -21.48 -11.24 10.78
CA TRP A 29 -21.28 -11.11 9.34
C TRP A 29 -22.30 -11.96 8.60
N GLY A 30 -22.97 -11.34 7.62
CA GLY A 30 -23.90 -12.02 6.72
C GLY A 30 -23.22 -12.77 5.58
N GLU A 31 -24.01 -13.04 4.54
CA GLU A 31 -23.54 -13.72 3.34
C GLU A 31 -22.74 -12.80 2.41
N LEU A 32 -21.95 -13.43 1.54
CA LEU A 32 -21.29 -12.75 0.43
C LEU A 32 -22.29 -12.47 -0.69
N GLU A 33 -22.46 -11.20 -1.01
CA GLU A 33 -23.33 -10.72 -2.07
C GLU A 33 -22.51 -10.24 -3.27
N VAL A 34 -22.95 -10.55 -4.48
CA VAL A 34 -22.38 -10.02 -5.73
C VAL A 34 -23.22 -8.84 -6.19
N CYS A 35 -22.57 -7.72 -6.51
CA CYS A 35 -23.26 -6.49 -6.90
C CYS A 35 -22.57 -5.81 -8.08
N SER A 36 -23.33 -5.25 -9.01
CA SER A 36 -22.81 -4.44 -10.13
C SER A 36 -22.93 -2.93 -9.90
N GLU A 37 -23.62 -2.52 -8.83
CA GLU A 37 -23.77 -1.10 -8.46
C GLU A 37 -22.45 -0.59 -7.84
N GLU A 38 -21.98 0.56 -8.31
CA GLU A 38 -20.71 1.16 -7.86
C GLU A 38 -20.90 2.14 -6.70
N THR A 39 -22.16 2.48 -6.40
CA THR A 39 -22.53 3.31 -5.27
C THR A 39 -22.93 2.48 -4.04
N ILE A 40 -22.71 3.07 -2.86
CA ILE A 40 -23.13 2.50 -1.57
C ILE A 40 -24.19 3.45 -0.99
N PRO A 41 -25.48 3.06 -0.95
CA PRO A 41 -26.48 3.84 -0.25
C PRO A 41 -26.20 3.76 1.26
N MET A 42 -26.11 4.93 1.90
CA MET A 42 -25.70 5.02 3.30
C MET A 42 -26.47 6.11 4.03
N HIS A 43 -26.79 5.84 5.30
CA HIS A 43 -27.44 6.83 6.15
C HIS A 43 -26.54 8.04 6.35
N MET A 44 -27.10 9.25 6.30
CA MET A 44 -26.30 10.48 6.41
C MET A 44 -25.55 10.62 7.75
N ALA A 45 -25.99 9.92 8.79
CA ALA A 45 -25.35 9.86 10.11
C ALA A 45 -24.42 8.64 10.28
N ALA A 46 -23.95 8.02 9.20
CA ALA A 46 -23.03 6.89 9.30
C ALA A 46 -21.68 7.30 9.89
N THR A 47 -21.14 6.52 10.84
CA THR A 47 -19.89 6.84 11.55
C THR A 47 -18.69 7.06 10.63
N CYS A 48 -18.58 6.35 9.49
CA CYS A 48 -17.48 6.56 8.55
C CYS A 48 -17.51 7.96 7.92
N LEU A 49 -18.69 8.59 7.78
CA LEU A 49 -18.84 9.92 7.20
C LEU A 49 -18.45 11.05 8.16
N HIS A 50 -18.54 10.82 9.48
CA HIS A 50 -18.34 11.87 10.50
C HIS A 50 -17.09 11.67 11.36
N TYR A 51 -16.78 10.42 11.68
CA TYR A 51 -15.72 10.06 12.64
C TYR A 51 -14.62 9.20 12.03
N GLY A 52 -14.66 8.99 10.71
CA GLY A 52 -13.61 8.25 9.98
C GLY A 52 -13.46 6.80 10.44
N GLN A 53 -14.54 6.17 10.94
CA GLN A 53 -14.54 4.75 11.30
C GLN A 53 -14.56 3.88 10.02
N GLU A 54 -13.40 3.85 9.35
CA GLU A 54 -13.17 3.15 8.09
C GLU A 54 -11.75 2.58 8.02
N ALA A 55 -11.64 1.44 7.36
CA ALA A 55 -10.40 0.71 7.14
C ALA A 55 -10.36 0.20 5.71
N PHE A 56 -9.17 0.08 5.12
CA PHE A 56 -9.04 -0.48 3.79
C PHE A 56 -7.76 -1.27 3.62
N GLU A 57 -7.73 -2.09 2.58
CA GLU A 57 -6.55 -2.82 2.15
C GLU A 57 -6.18 -2.55 0.70
N GLY A 58 -5.00 -3.00 0.31
CA GLY A 58 -4.51 -2.85 -1.05
C GLY A 58 -3.60 -4.00 -1.44
N LEU A 59 -4.05 -4.80 -2.39
CA LEU A 59 -3.34 -5.93 -2.96
C LEU A 59 -3.55 -5.98 -4.48
N LYS A 60 -2.85 -6.88 -5.16
CA LYS A 60 -2.85 -6.99 -6.62
C LYS A 60 -3.01 -8.44 -7.05
N ALA A 61 -3.72 -8.64 -8.15
CA ALA A 61 -3.72 -9.86 -8.93
C ALA A 61 -2.88 -9.67 -10.20
N PHE A 62 -2.07 -10.67 -10.52
CA PHE A 62 -1.10 -10.68 -11.63
C PHE A 62 -1.36 -11.90 -12.50
N ARG A 63 -1.41 -11.70 -13.83
CA ARG A 63 -1.44 -12.80 -14.79
C ARG A 63 -0.02 -13.17 -15.18
N GLY A 64 0.37 -14.41 -14.93
CA GLY A 64 1.68 -14.93 -15.32
C GLY A 64 1.70 -15.41 -16.78
N LYS A 65 2.91 -15.65 -17.31
CA LYS A 65 3.12 -16.22 -18.66
C LYS A 65 2.50 -17.62 -18.86
N ASP A 66 2.26 -18.33 -17.76
CA ASP A 66 1.59 -19.63 -17.74
C ASP A 66 0.05 -19.51 -17.75
N GLY A 67 -0.47 -18.29 -17.92
CA GLY A 67 -1.91 -17.99 -17.95
C GLY A 67 -2.56 -17.92 -16.57
N LYS A 68 -1.89 -18.39 -15.51
CA LYS A 68 -2.45 -18.42 -14.15
C LYS A 68 -2.48 -17.03 -13.54
N VAL A 69 -3.54 -16.76 -12.79
CA VAL A 69 -3.71 -15.53 -12.01
C VAL A 69 -3.25 -15.77 -10.57
N ARG A 70 -2.45 -14.84 -10.05
CA ARG A 70 -1.76 -14.91 -8.77
C ARG A 70 -2.09 -13.71 -7.91
N ILE A 71 -2.34 -13.92 -6.62
CA ILE A 71 -2.50 -12.86 -5.63
C ILE A 71 -1.37 -12.97 -4.62
N PHE A 72 -0.69 -11.84 -4.38
CA PHE A 72 0.48 -11.80 -3.52
C PHE A 72 0.13 -11.52 -2.05
N ARG A 73 0.51 -12.43 -1.16
CA ARG A 73 0.43 -12.38 0.31
C ARG A 73 -0.95 -11.99 0.84
N LEU A 74 -2.00 -12.59 0.27
CA LEU A 74 -3.39 -12.32 0.58
C LEU A 74 -3.66 -12.37 2.09
N GLU A 75 -3.19 -13.41 2.77
CA GLU A 75 -3.39 -13.63 4.21
C GLU A 75 -2.78 -12.52 5.07
N GLU A 76 -1.69 -11.88 4.64
CA GLU A 76 -1.10 -10.75 5.35
C GLU A 76 -1.97 -9.49 5.26
N ASN A 77 -2.67 -9.29 4.13
CA ASN A 77 -3.65 -8.21 4.02
C ASN A 77 -4.84 -8.46 4.95
N ALA A 78 -5.34 -9.70 5.04
CA ALA A 78 -6.39 -10.06 5.98
C ALA A 78 -5.96 -9.77 7.44
N ALA A 79 -4.76 -10.22 7.82
CA ALA A 79 -4.21 -10.00 9.16
C ALA A 79 -4.04 -8.52 9.49
N ARG A 80 -3.59 -7.69 8.53
CA ARG A 80 -3.45 -6.24 8.74
C ARG A 80 -4.79 -5.52 8.82
N LEU A 81 -5.79 -5.94 8.04
CA LEU A 81 -7.15 -5.42 8.16
C LEU A 81 -7.72 -5.75 9.55
N GLN A 82 -7.58 -6.99 10.01
CA GLN A 82 -7.99 -7.42 11.36
C GLN A 82 -7.29 -6.61 12.46
N SER A 83 -5.98 -6.37 12.32
CA SER A 83 -5.25 -5.48 13.23
C SER A 83 -5.78 -4.06 13.23
N THR A 84 -6.16 -3.54 12.07
CA THR A 84 -6.79 -2.23 11.94
C THR A 84 -8.16 -2.23 12.62
N CYS A 85 -8.97 -3.26 12.42
CA CYS A 85 -10.29 -3.41 13.05
C CYS A 85 -10.21 -3.35 14.58
N ARG A 86 -9.26 -4.08 15.19
CA ARG A 86 -9.01 -3.98 16.63
C ARG A 86 -8.61 -2.58 17.07
N GLY A 87 -7.76 -1.92 16.28
CA GLY A 87 -7.26 -0.57 16.57
C GLY A 87 -8.32 0.52 16.57
N ILE A 88 -9.38 0.37 15.77
CA ILE A 88 -10.47 1.35 15.62
C ILE A 88 -11.86 0.77 15.91
N LEU A 89 -11.91 -0.30 16.72
CA LEU A 89 -13.12 -0.92 17.26
C LEU A 89 -14.16 -1.31 16.19
N MET A 90 -13.71 -1.96 15.12
CA MET A 90 -14.58 -2.55 14.08
C MET A 90 -14.61 -4.08 14.22
N PRO A 91 -15.68 -4.76 13.76
CA PRO A 91 -15.73 -6.20 13.73
C PRO A 91 -14.67 -6.76 12.77
N GLU A 92 -14.01 -7.85 13.18
CA GLU A 92 -13.04 -8.54 12.33
C GLU A 92 -13.76 -9.48 11.36
N LEU A 93 -13.40 -9.42 10.08
CA LEU A 93 -13.76 -10.46 9.12
C LEU A 93 -12.69 -11.56 9.17
N SER A 94 -13.12 -12.83 9.22
CA SER A 94 -12.18 -13.96 9.27
C SER A 94 -11.32 -14.02 8.01
N THR A 95 -10.10 -14.57 8.14
CA THR A 95 -9.17 -14.71 7.02
C THR A 95 -9.80 -15.51 5.86
N GLU A 96 -10.56 -16.56 6.16
CA GLU A 96 -11.23 -17.37 5.14
C GLU A 96 -12.30 -16.59 4.38
N ARG A 97 -13.14 -15.80 5.07
CA ARG A 97 -14.17 -14.98 4.41
C ARG A 97 -13.55 -13.83 3.62
N PHE A 98 -12.46 -13.25 4.11
CA PHE A 98 -11.69 -12.28 3.35
C PHE A 98 -11.15 -12.91 2.06
N LYS A 99 -10.49 -14.07 2.13
CA LYS A 99 -9.97 -14.83 0.98
C LYS A 99 -11.05 -15.10 -0.05
N GLU A 100 -12.17 -15.65 0.39
CA GLU A 100 -13.30 -15.95 -0.48
C GLU A 100 -13.80 -14.69 -1.23
N ALA A 101 -13.94 -13.56 -0.54
CA ALA A 101 -14.33 -12.29 -1.16
C ALA A 101 -13.33 -11.82 -2.23
N ILE A 102 -12.03 -11.88 -1.92
CA ILE A 102 -10.97 -11.51 -2.88
C ILE A 102 -11.00 -12.42 -4.11
N LEU A 103 -11.01 -13.74 -3.91
CA LEU A 103 -10.98 -14.72 -5.00
C LEU A 103 -12.23 -14.58 -5.87
N LYS A 104 -13.41 -14.41 -5.25
CA LYS A 104 -14.68 -14.23 -5.95
C LYS A 104 -14.66 -12.98 -6.82
N VAL A 105 -14.26 -11.82 -6.29
CA VAL A 105 -14.27 -10.57 -7.07
C VAL A 105 -13.26 -10.59 -8.22
N VAL A 106 -12.09 -11.21 -8.03
CA VAL A 106 -11.10 -11.34 -9.10
C VAL A 106 -11.64 -12.23 -10.23
N LYS A 107 -12.25 -13.38 -9.90
CA LYS A 107 -12.85 -14.29 -10.87
C LYS A 107 -14.00 -13.66 -11.65
N LEU A 108 -14.87 -12.91 -10.96
CA LEU A 108 -15.99 -12.20 -11.59
C LEU A 108 -15.55 -11.11 -12.57
N ASN A 109 -14.32 -10.60 -12.44
CA ASN A 109 -13.77 -9.52 -13.24
C ASN A 109 -12.56 -9.96 -14.06
N GLU A 110 -12.45 -11.24 -14.41
CA GLU A 110 -11.26 -11.82 -15.04
C GLU A 110 -10.82 -11.07 -16.31
N ARG A 111 -11.78 -10.59 -17.12
CA ARG A 111 -11.52 -9.83 -18.35
C ARG A 111 -10.82 -8.48 -18.13
N PHE A 112 -10.79 -7.98 -16.90
CA PHE A 112 -10.09 -6.76 -16.51
C PHE A 112 -8.68 -7.04 -15.98
N ILE A 113 -8.27 -8.31 -15.85
CA ILE A 113 -6.92 -8.65 -15.43
C ILE A 113 -5.98 -8.41 -16.62
N PRO A 114 -5.01 -7.47 -16.49
CA PRO A 114 -4.12 -7.16 -17.60
C PRO A 114 -3.31 -8.38 -18.06
N PRO A 115 -2.98 -8.46 -19.37
CA PRO A 115 -2.14 -9.52 -19.90
C PRO A 115 -0.71 -9.42 -19.36
N TYR A 116 0.01 -10.54 -19.30
CA TYR A 116 1.36 -10.64 -18.73
C TYR A 116 2.32 -9.62 -19.36
N GLU A 117 2.27 -9.46 -20.68
CA GLU A 117 3.14 -8.63 -21.49
C GLU A 117 3.00 -7.12 -21.19
N SER A 118 1.86 -6.71 -20.61
CA SER A 118 1.63 -5.30 -20.27
C SER A 118 2.44 -4.83 -19.06
N GLY A 119 2.82 -5.74 -18.16
CA GLY A 119 3.38 -5.40 -16.85
C GLY A 119 2.42 -4.67 -15.90
N ALA A 120 1.15 -4.47 -16.30
CA ALA A 120 0.07 -3.93 -15.49
C ALA A 120 -0.57 -5.01 -14.60
N SER A 121 -1.41 -4.61 -13.66
CA SER A 121 -2.03 -5.53 -12.69
C SER A 121 -3.47 -5.17 -12.41
N LEU A 122 -4.25 -6.12 -11.90
CA LEU A 122 -5.58 -5.82 -11.35
C LEU A 122 -5.40 -5.45 -9.87
N TYR A 123 -5.65 -4.18 -9.53
CA TYR A 123 -5.64 -3.74 -8.15
C TYR A 123 -6.94 -4.12 -7.46
N ILE A 124 -6.83 -4.62 -6.22
CA ILE A 124 -7.94 -5.09 -5.41
C ILE A 124 -8.04 -4.17 -4.19
N ARG A 125 -9.23 -3.61 -3.97
CA ARG A 125 -9.53 -2.70 -2.85
C ARG A 125 -10.62 -3.30 -1.96
N PRO A 126 -10.22 -3.98 -0.87
CA PRO A 126 -11.09 -4.22 0.26
C PRO A 126 -11.28 -2.92 1.04
N LEU A 127 -12.51 -2.62 1.42
CA LEU A 127 -12.92 -1.46 2.19
C LEU A 127 -13.92 -1.92 3.26
N LEU A 128 -13.75 -1.46 4.48
CA LEU A 128 -14.61 -1.73 5.61
C LEU A 128 -15.04 -0.39 6.23
N VAL A 129 -16.35 -0.14 6.30
CA VAL A 129 -16.92 1.14 6.76
C VAL A 129 -18.04 0.93 7.78
N GLY A 130 -18.09 1.77 8.81
CA GLY A 130 -19.21 1.81 9.76
C GLY A 130 -20.42 2.56 9.18
N THR A 131 -21.49 1.83 8.86
CA THR A 131 -22.68 2.32 8.14
C THR A 131 -23.85 2.68 9.05
N GLY A 132 -23.84 2.25 10.30
CA GLY A 132 -24.92 2.48 11.27
C GLY A 132 -25.12 3.97 11.59
N ALA A 133 -26.39 4.39 11.71
CA ALA A 133 -26.74 5.77 12.04
C ALA A 133 -26.38 6.09 13.50
N GLN A 134 -25.50 7.08 13.70
CA GLN A 134 -24.99 7.42 15.01
C GLN A 134 -24.47 8.88 15.07
N VAL A 135 -24.85 9.62 16.11
CA VAL A 135 -24.38 11.01 16.35
C VAL A 135 -23.44 11.12 17.55
N GLY A 136 -23.48 10.16 18.48
CA GLY A 136 -22.51 10.09 19.57
C GLY A 136 -21.20 9.45 19.09
N VAL A 137 -20.06 9.85 19.66
CA VAL A 137 -18.76 9.24 19.32
C VAL A 137 -18.65 7.86 19.98
N HIS A 138 -19.16 6.84 19.28
CA HIS A 138 -19.10 5.43 19.64
C HIS A 138 -18.95 4.57 18.38
N PRO A 139 -18.42 3.34 18.50
CA PRO A 139 -18.38 2.40 17.39
C PRO A 139 -19.76 2.16 16.77
N ALA A 140 -19.84 2.02 15.45
CA ALA A 140 -21.09 1.66 14.78
C ALA A 140 -21.60 0.28 15.22
N SER A 141 -22.91 0.07 15.10
CA SER A 141 -23.57 -1.24 15.26
C SER A 141 -23.68 -2.01 13.94
N GLU A 142 -23.55 -1.32 12.81
CA GLU A 142 -23.61 -1.90 11.46
C GLU A 142 -22.39 -1.50 10.64
N TYR A 143 -21.88 -2.45 9.85
CA TYR A 143 -20.73 -2.25 8.97
C TYR A 143 -20.97 -2.87 7.61
N LEU A 144 -20.22 -2.38 6.63
CA LEU A 144 -20.13 -2.97 5.29
C LEU A 144 -18.67 -3.26 4.98
N PHE A 145 -18.38 -4.53 4.68
CA PHE A 145 -17.16 -4.93 4.00
C PHE A 145 -17.46 -5.04 2.50
N VAL A 146 -16.72 -4.33 1.67
CA VAL A 146 -16.86 -4.33 0.21
C VAL A 146 -15.49 -4.56 -0.42
N VAL A 147 -15.45 -5.34 -1.51
CA VAL A 147 -14.25 -5.48 -2.33
C VAL A 147 -14.59 -5.13 -3.76
N PHE A 148 -13.85 -4.19 -4.33
CA PHE A 148 -13.89 -3.87 -5.75
C PHE A 148 -12.50 -3.96 -6.36
N VAL A 149 -12.45 -4.01 -7.69
CA VAL A 149 -11.20 -4.14 -8.45
C VAL A 149 -11.12 -3.11 -9.57
N THR A 150 -9.90 -2.74 -9.94
CA THR A 150 -9.63 -1.83 -11.07
C THR A 150 -8.28 -2.18 -11.72
N PRO A 151 -8.19 -2.25 -13.06
CA PRO A 151 -6.90 -2.43 -13.72
C PRO A 151 -6.03 -1.18 -13.52
N VAL A 152 -4.75 -1.37 -13.22
CA VAL A 152 -3.79 -0.28 -12.98
C VAL A 152 -2.47 -0.54 -13.68
N GLY A 153 -1.90 0.52 -14.25
CA GLY A 153 -0.53 0.56 -14.72
C GLY A 153 0.47 0.88 -13.60
N PRO A 154 1.71 1.28 -13.94
CA PRO A 154 2.69 1.71 -12.95
C PRO A 154 2.21 2.93 -12.15
N TYR A 155 2.54 2.99 -10.86
CA TYR A 155 2.11 4.07 -9.97
C TYR A 155 2.78 5.42 -10.31
N PHE A 156 4.09 5.41 -10.58
CA PHE A 156 4.83 6.57 -11.06
C PHE A 156 4.91 6.56 -12.59
N LYS A 157 4.71 7.71 -13.24
CA LYS A 157 4.70 7.85 -14.71
C LYS A 157 6.00 7.38 -15.39
N GLY A 158 7.12 7.38 -14.68
CA GLY A 158 8.43 6.90 -15.17
C GLY A 158 8.69 5.41 -14.96
N GLY A 159 7.77 4.67 -14.34
CA GLY A 159 7.99 3.27 -13.98
C GLY A 159 9.04 3.11 -12.88
N PHE A 160 9.98 2.19 -13.08
CA PHE A 160 11.10 1.95 -12.16
C PHE A 160 12.25 2.92 -12.49
N SER A 161 12.11 4.17 -12.03
CA SER A 161 13.10 5.25 -12.17
C SER A 161 13.35 5.90 -10.81
N THR A 162 14.49 6.58 -10.66
CA THR A 162 14.74 7.39 -9.46
C THR A 162 13.84 8.62 -9.45
N ASN A 163 13.40 9.03 -8.27
CA ASN A 163 12.55 10.21 -8.08
C ASN A 163 13.12 11.11 -6.96
N PRO A 164 12.95 12.44 -7.06
CA PRO A 164 13.28 13.36 -5.98
C PRO A 164 12.14 13.43 -4.96
N TYR A 165 12.49 13.50 -3.68
CA TYR A 165 11.55 13.62 -2.57
C TYR A 165 11.91 14.79 -1.66
N VAL A 166 10.97 15.20 -0.82
CA VAL A 166 11.16 16.35 0.09
C VAL A 166 10.64 16.08 1.48
N ILE A 167 11.43 16.39 2.51
CA ILE A 167 10.98 16.41 3.90
C ILE A 167 10.07 17.62 4.10
N ILE A 168 8.86 17.39 4.59
CA ILE A 168 7.90 18.46 4.92
C ILE A 168 7.68 18.47 6.44
N ARG A 169 8.39 19.33 7.17
CA ARG A 169 8.42 19.27 8.64
C ARG A 169 7.14 19.82 9.28
N GLU A 170 6.49 20.77 8.59
CA GLU A 170 5.23 21.41 8.99
C GLU A 170 4.07 20.43 9.24
N PHE A 171 4.11 19.22 8.66
CA PHE A 171 3.00 18.25 8.75
C PHE A 171 3.45 16.91 9.32
N ASP A 172 2.48 16.22 9.91
CA ASP A 172 2.61 14.84 10.39
C ASP A 172 1.51 14.00 9.77
N ARG A 173 1.87 12.80 9.32
CA ARG A 173 0.89 11.81 8.86
C ARG A 173 0.11 11.19 10.03
N ALA A 174 0.80 10.96 11.14
CA ALA A 174 0.25 10.35 12.34
C ALA A 174 1.01 10.80 13.58
N ALA A 175 0.28 10.93 14.70
CA ALA A 175 0.89 11.11 16.01
C ALA A 175 1.61 9.82 16.48
N PRO A 176 2.60 9.91 17.39
CA PRO A 176 3.40 8.74 17.81
C PRO A 176 2.61 7.56 18.38
N LEU A 177 1.48 7.86 19.04
CA LEU A 177 0.54 6.88 19.61
C LEU A 177 -0.85 7.00 18.97
N GLY A 178 -0.90 7.47 17.72
CA GLY A 178 -2.13 7.61 16.94
C GLY A 178 -2.43 6.38 16.10
N THR A 179 -3.12 6.59 14.98
CA THR A 179 -3.56 5.53 14.06
C THR A 179 -2.52 5.10 13.04
N GLY A 180 -1.26 5.52 13.19
CA GLY A 180 -0.22 5.38 12.16
C GLY A 180 0.04 3.94 11.70
N THR A 181 -0.05 2.99 12.62
CA THR A 181 0.14 1.54 12.37
C THR A 181 -1.10 0.86 11.77
N TYR A 182 -2.22 1.56 11.66
CA TYR A 182 -3.48 1.07 11.13
C TYR A 182 -3.77 1.67 9.76
N LYS A 183 -4.39 0.90 8.86
CA LYS A 183 -4.65 1.35 7.48
C LYS A 183 -6.04 2.01 7.35
N VAL A 184 -6.15 3.19 7.96
CA VAL A 184 -7.39 3.97 8.06
C VAL A 184 -7.34 5.23 7.21
N GLY A 185 -8.50 5.73 6.77
CA GLY A 185 -8.57 6.93 5.90
C GLY A 185 -8.02 8.21 6.54
N GLY A 186 -8.18 8.38 7.86
CA GLY A 186 -7.71 9.58 8.58
C GLY A 186 -6.22 9.86 8.41
N ASN A 187 -5.40 8.82 8.32
CA ASN A 187 -3.96 8.92 8.05
C ASN A 187 -3.64 9.54 6.68
N TYR A 188 -4.50 9.26 5.68
CA TYR A 188 -4.35 9.77 4.32
C TYR A 188 -4.96 11.17 4.20
N ALA A 189 -6.06 11.45 4.90
CA ALA A 189 -6.61 12.79 5.00
C ALA A 189 -5.58 13.79 5.58
N ALA A 190 -4.84 13.38 6.60
CA ALA A 190 -3.75 14.17 7.19
C ALA A 190 -2.59 14.43 6.22
N SER A 191 -2.34 13.53 5.25
CA SER A 191 -1.22 13.66 4.32
C SER A 191 -1.48 14.60 3.15
N LEU A 192 -2.74 14.86 2.78
CA LEU A 192 -3.11 15.57 1.55
C LEU A 192 -2.44 16.94 1.39
N ARG A 193 -2.31 17.73 2.46
CA ARG A 193 -1.67 19.05 2.41
C ARG A 193 -0.16 18.96 2.15
N ALA A 194 0.51 18.04 2.82
CA ALA A 194 1.94 17.80 2.64
C ALA A 194 2.24 17.28 1.23
N ASN A 195 1.44 16.33 0.76
CA ASN A 195 1.55 15.79 -0.59
C ASN A 195 1.36 16.86 -1.67
N LYS A 196 0.32 17.68 -1.55
CA LYS A 196 0.12 18.81 -2.47
C LYS A 196 1.33 19.76 -2.47
N LYS A 197 1.85 20.13 -1.29
CA LYS A 197 3.02 21.01 -1.17
C LYS A 197 4.26 20.40 -1.84
N ALA A 198 4.53 19.12 -1.62
CA ALA A 198 5.65 18.42 -2.26
C ALA A 198 5.53 18.44 -3.80
N HIS A 199 4.34 18.16 -4.34
CA HIS A 199 4.10 18.22 -5.77
C HIS A 199 4.20 19.64 -6.36
N ASP A 200 3.67 20.66 -5.67
CA ASP A 200 3.78 22.06 -6.10
C ASP A 200 5.25 22.52 -6.14
N LEU A 201 6.12 21.92 -5.32
CA LEU A 201 7.57 22.15 -5.31
C LEU A 201 8.34 21.29 -6.33
N GLY A 202 7.67 20.45 -7.12
CA GLY A 202 8.29 19.62 -8.16
C GLY A 202 8.84 18.27 -7.68
N TYR A 203 8.49 17.83 -6.47
CA TYR A 203 8.89 16.53 -5.93
C TYR A 203 7.86 15.44 -6.23
N ALA A 204 8.30 14.19 -6.22
CA ALA A 204 7.43 13.04 -6.47
C ALA A 204 6.56 12.69 -5.25
N CYS A 205 7.06 12.92 -4.04
CA CYS A 205 6.30 12.74 -2.80
C CYS A 205 7.00 13.46 -1.64
N GLU A 206 6.24 13.69 -0.58
CA GLU A 206 6.69 14.10 0.74
C GLU A 206 7.35 12.94 1.52
N PHE A 207 8.28 13.29 2.40
CA PHE A 207 8.82 12.46 3.46
C PHE A 207 8.39 13.01 4.81
N TYR A 208 8.01 12.10 5.69
CA TYR A 208 7.74 12.36 7.09
C TYR A 208 8.94 11.95 7.94
N LEU A 209 9.24 12.80 8.92
CA LEU A 209 10.05 12.43 10.07
C LEU A 209 9.13 11.97 11.21
N ASP A 210 9.71 11.36 12.22
CA ASP A 210 8.99 11.01 13.44
C ASP A 210 8.31 12.26 14.02
N ALA A 211 7.03 12.13 14.38
CA ALA A 211 6.23 13.28 14.78
C ALA A 211 6.65 13.92 16.13
N LYS A 212 7.44 13.20 16.95
CA LYS A 212 7.80 13.65 18.29
C LYS A 212 9.05 14.53 18.29
N GLU A 213 10.12 14.05 17.66
CA GLU A 213 11.43 14.69 17.67
C GLU A 213 11.77 15.35 16.33
N LYS A 214 11.13 14.94 15.23
CA LYS A 214 11.40 15.42 13.87
C LYS A 214 12.86 15.21 13.46
N LYS A 215 13.42 14.04 13.80
CA LYS A 215 14.83 13.68 13.55
C LYS A 215 14.99 12.39 12.76
N TYR A 216 14.09 11.43 12.97
CA TYR A 216 14.22 10.10 12.38
C TYR A 216 13.30 9.96 11.17
N MET A 217 13.78 9.34 10.11
CA MET A 217 12.98 8.99 8.94
C MET A 217 11.83 8.07 9.34
N ASP A 218 10.60 8.38 8.91
CA ASP A 218 9.41 7.58 9.21
C ASP A 218 8.88 6.92 7.92
N GLU A 219 8.03 7.64 7.16
CA GLU A 219 7.42 7.15 5.91
C GLU A 219 7.53 8.16 4.77
N CYS A 220 7.40 7.64 3.55
CA CYS A 220 7.38 8.42 2.31
C CYS A 220 5.95 8.42 1.75
N GLY A 221 5.19 9.50 1.98
CA GLY A 221 3.76 9.55 1.68
C GLY A 221 3.00 8.34 2.23
N ALA A 222 2.56 7.45 1.33
CA ALA A 222 1.86 6.21 1.65
C ALA A 222 2.71 4.92 1.53
N ALA A 223 4.04 5.06 1.49
CA ALA A 223 5.01 3.98 1.34
C ALA A 223 6.03 3.95 2.50
N ASN A 224 6.58 2.77 2.77
CA ASN A 224 7.70 2.63 3.71
C ASN A 224 9.02 3.01 3.03
N PHE A 225 10.04 3.32 3.84
CA PHE A 225 11.38 3.67 3.38
C PHE A 225 12.40 2.56 3.69
N PHE A 226 13.41 2.42 2.84
CA PHE A 226 14.62 1.68 3.15
C PHE A 226 15.85 2.34 2.53
N GLY A 227 17.00 2.12 3.16
CA GLY A 227 18.33 2.46 2.64
C GLY A 227 19.22 1.22 2.60
N ILE A 228 20.20 1.23 1.69
CA ILE A 228 21.21 0.18 1.52
C ILE A 228 22.57 0.77 1.86
N LYS A 229 23.33 0.07 2.72
CA LYS A 229 24.68 0.45 3.12
C LYS A 229 25.47 -0.77 3.55
N ASP A 230 26.69 -0.93 3.07
CA ASP A 230 27.61 -2.00 3.51
C ASP A 230 26.94 -3.39 3.50
N ASN A 231 26.27 -3.74 2.40
CA ASN A 231 25.48 -4.98 2.24
C ASN A 231 24.38 -5.20 3.31
N THR A 232 23.83 -4.11 3.85
CA THR A 232 22.76 -4.11 4.86
C THR A 232 21.53 -3.38 4.32
N TYR A 233 20.36 -4.02 4.42
CA TYR A 233 19.05 -3.41 4.21
C TYR A 233 18.56 -2.79 5.51
N ILE A 234 18.44 -1.46 5.54
CA ILE A 234 18.10 -0.70 6.74
C ILE A 234 16.72 -0.06 6.51
N THR A 235 15.78 -0.29 7.42
CA THR A 235 14.45 0.32 7.35
C THR A 235 14.00 0.89 8.71
N PRO A 236 13.26 2.00 8.75
CA PRO A 236 12.84 2.61 10.00
C PRO A 236 12.04 1.69 10.93
N LYS A 237 12.31 1.83 12.23
CA LYS A 237 11.49 1.30 13.33
C LYS A 237 10.84 2.46 14.06
N SER A 238 9.52 2.55 13.97
CA SER A 238 8.73 3.57 14.65
C SER A 238 7.34 3.02 15.03
N THR A 239 6.71 3.65 16.02
CA THR A 239 5.38 3.32 16.51
C THR A 239 4.25 3.91 15.66
N SER A 240 4.57 4.76 14.68
CA SER A 240 3.62 5.40 13.77
C SER A 240 3.66 4.86 12.34
N ILE A 241 4.59 3.96 12.00
CA ILE A 241 4.72 3.41 10.63
C ILE A 241 3.68 2.34 10.36
N LEU A 242 3.07 2.38 9.17
CA LEU A 242 2.21 1.31 8.72
C LEU A 242 3.05 0.07 8.38
N PRO A 243 2.79 -1.12 8.97
CA PRO A 243 3.55 -2.32 8.66
C PRO A 243 3.29 -2.76 7.20
N SER A 244 4.21 -2.38 6.30
CA SER A 244 4.11 -2.69 4.88
C SER A 244 4.43 -4.16 4.61
N ILE A 245 3.50 -4.85 3.92
CA ILE A 245 3.69 -6.21 3.43
C ILE A 245 4.80 -6.24 2.38
N THR A 246 4.95 -5.19 1.58
CA THR A 246 6.04 -5.06 0.62
C THR A 246 7.39 -4.95 1.34
N ASN A 247 7.51 -4.06 2.33
CA ASN A 247 8.76 -3.92 3.09
C ASN A 247 9.11 -5.23 3.84
N LYS A 248 8.12 -5.90 4.43
CA LYS A 248 8.28 -7.23 5.04
C LYS A 248 8.83 -8.25 4.04
N SER A 249 8.37 -8.22 2.79
CA SER A 249 8.82 -9.13 1.74
C SER A 249 10.23 -8.77 1.25
N LEU A 250 10.54 -7.48 1.12
CA LEU A 250 11.87 -7.01 0.71
C LEU A 250 12.95 -7.33 1.75
N MET A 251 12.64 -7.20 3.05
CA MET A 251 13.53 -7.65 4.12
C MET A 251 13.85 -9.14 3.99
N GLN A 252 12.84 -10.00 3.81
CA GLN A 252 13.08 -11.43 3.61
C GLN A 252 13.93 -11.71 2.36
N LEU A 253 13.63 -11.06 1.24
CA LEU A 253 14.41 -11.24 0.01
C LEU A 253 15.85 -10.73 0.15
N ALA A 254 16.08 -9.67 0.92
CA ALA A 254 17.43 -9.19 1.22
C ALA A 254 18.22 -10.23 2.03
N GLU A 255 17.61 -10.86 3.04
CA GLU A 255 18.22 -11.97 3.80
C GLU A 255 18.53 -13.16 2.89
N ASP A 256 17.60 -13.56 2.02
CA ASP A 256 17.79 -14.65 1.05
C ASP A 256 18.95 -14.36 0.08
N MET A 257 19.22 -13.07 -0.19
CA MET A 257 20.33 -12.59 -1.01
C MET A 257 21.65 -12.45 -0.23
N GLY A 258 21.68 -12.83 1.05
CA GLY A 258 22.86 -12.75 1.92
C GLY A 258 23.14 -11.37 2.49
N MET A 259 22.16 -10.47 2.50
CA MET A 259 22.26 -9.16 3.15
C MET A 259 21.89 -9.25 4.63
N LYS A 260 22.45 -8.35 5.43
CA LYS A 260 21.95 -8.13 6.80
C LYS A 260 20.68 -7.27 6.73
N VAL A 261 19.70 -7.53 7.59
CA VAL A 261 18.52 -6.66 7.75
C VAL A 261 18.56 -5.96 9.10
N GLU A 262 18.38 -4.64 9.10
CA GLU A 262 18.26 -3.84 10.30
C GLU A 262 16.96 -3.04 10.30
N ARG A 263 16.15 -3.23 11.35
CA ARG A 263 14.97 -2.42 11.61
C ARG A 263 15.19 -1.57 12.86
N ARG A 264 15.55 -0.30 12.67
CA ARG A 264 15.95 0.63 13.73
C ARG A 264 15.58 2.08 13.40
N PRO A 265 15.64 3.01 14.36
CA PRO A 265 15.58 4.43 14.02
C PRO A 265 16.68 4.81 13.02
N VAL A 266 16.35 5.66 12.05
CA VAL A 266 17.26 6.15 11.02
C VAL A 266 17.29 7.68 11.09
N PRO A 267 18.32 8.30 11.66
CA PRO A 267 18.47 9.76 11.65
C PRO A 267 18.54 10.28 10.22
N GLU A 268 17.99 11.47 9.95
CA GLU A 268 18.07 12.08 8.62
C GLU A 268 19.52 12.27 8.14
N GLU A 269 20.46 12.52 9.05
CA GLU A 269 21.87 12.72 8.69
C GLU A 269 22.51 11.45 8.13
N GLU A 270 21.97 10.28 8.47
CA GLU A 270 22.44 9.00 7.95
C GLU A 270 22.13 8.81 6.45
N LEU A 271 21.21 9.60 5.89
CA LEU A 271 20.83 9.53 4.47
C LEU A 271 22.04 9.68 3.53
N LEU A 272 23.04 10.48 3.91
CA LEU A 272 24.29 10.66 3.13
C LEU A 272 25.18 9.42 3.08
N THR A 273 24.92 8.44 3.94
CA THR A 273 25.71 7.22 4.05
C THR A 273 25.12 6.05 3.26
N PHE A 274 23.89 6.18 2.75
CA PHE A 274 23.28 5.15 1.93
C PHE A 274 23.84 5.16 0.51
N GLU A 275 24.19 3.97 0.01
CA GLU A 275 24.60 3.72 -1.38
C GLU A 275 23.39 3.75 -2.31
N GLU A 276 22.25 3.25 -1.83
CA GLU A 276 20.96 3.24 -2.52
C GLU A 276 19.84 3.46 -1.52
N ALA A 277 18.69 3.98 -1.96
CA ALA A 277 17.50 4.04 -1.14
C ALA A 277 16.23 3.93 -1.98
N GLY A 278 15.14 3.52 -1.34
CA GLY A 278 13.85 3.36 -2.01
C GLY A 278 12.66 3.54 -1.08
N ALA A 279 11.55 3.97 -1.67
CA ALA A 279 10.22 3.85 -1.07
C ALA A 279 9.56 2.55 -1.55
N CYS A 280 8.82 1.84 -0.69
CA CYS A 280 8.22 0.56 -1.04
C CYS A 280 6.78 0.39 -0.53
N GLY A 281 5.94 -0.25 -1.36
CA GLY A 281 4.53 -0.51 -1.07
C GLY A 281 3.82 -1.14 -2.27
N THR A 282 2.60 -1.67 -2.08
CA THR A 282 1.87 -2.44 -3.12
C THR A 282 1.78 -1.71 -4.47
N ALA A 283 1.57 -0.40 -4.46
CA ALA A 283 1.32 0.37 -5.68
C ALA A 283 2.57 0.48 -6.57
N ALA A 284 3.69 0.95 -6.02
CA ALA A 284 4.95 1.15 -6.75
C ALA A 284 5.90 -0.05 -6.74
N VAL A 285 5.67 -1.02 -5.85
CA VAL A 285 6.63 -2.09 -5.48
C VAL A 285 7.88 -1.48 -4.83
N ILE A 286 8.77 -0.89 -5.63
CA ILE A 286 9.88 -0.05 -5.19
C ILE A 286 9.92 1.19 -6.07
N SER A 287 10.05 2.36 -5.45
CA SER A 287 10.39 3.63 -6.09
C SER A 287 11.78 4.05 -5.63
N PRO A 288 12.82 3.89 -6.46
CA PRO A 288 14.17 4.33 -6.17
C PRO A 288 14.22 5.83 -5.86
N ILE A 289 15.08 6.22 -4.91
CA ILE A 289 15.23 7.61 -4.47
C ILE A 289 16.47 8.21 -5.11
N GLU A 290 16.27 9.32 -5.83
CA GLU A 290 17.38 10.11 -6.38
C GLU A 290 18.04 10.92 -5.25
N ARG A 291 17.22 11.73 -4.59
CA ARG A 291 17.60 12.60 -3.49
C ARG A 291 16.41 12.85 -2.58
N ILE A 292 16.71 13.25 -1.35
CA ILE A 292 15.73 13.76 -0.38
C ILE A 292 16.18 15.17 0.00
N ASP A 293 15.32 16.16 -0.21
CA ASP A 293 15.62 17.55 0.11
C ASP A 293 14.90 17.96 1.39
N ASP A 294 15.58 18.65 2.29
CA ASP A 294 14.99 19.34 3.44
C ASP A 294 15.04 20.84 3.16
N VAL A 295 13.98 21.32 2.51
CA VAL A 295 13.91 22.70 2.00
C VAL A 295 13.90 23.70 3.16
N GLU A 296 13.33 23.33 4.31
CA GLU A 296 13.24 24.21 5.49
C GLU A 296 14.62 24.46 6.12
N ASN A 297 15.49 23.44 6.13
CA ASN A 297 16.86 23.56 6.65
C ASN A 297 17.93 23.79 5.57
N GLY A 298 17.53 23.91 4.30
CA GLY A 298 18.46 24.11 3.17
C GLY A 298 19.42 22.94 2.95
N LYS A 299 19.02 21.70 3.27
CA LYS A 299 19.84 20.50 3.06
C LYS A 299 19.33 19.71 1.85
N SER A 300 20.25 19.04 1.15
CA SER A 300 19.95 18.09 0.09
C SER A 300 20.77 16.81 0.29
N TYR A 301 20.08 15.67 0.34
CA TYR A 301 20.66 14.35 0.53
C TYR A 301 20.62 13.60 -0.80
N VAL A 302 21.67 13.75 -1.61
CA VAL A 302 21.78 13.05 -2.92
C VAL A 302 22.26 11.62 -2.72
N ILE A 303 21.42 10.65 -3.09
CA ILE A 303 21.67 9.22 -2.88
C ILE A 303 22.10 8.58 -4.21
N SER A 304 21.26 8.67 -5.25
CA SER A 304 21.65 8.24 -6.61
C SER A 304 22.44 9.35 -7.31
N LYS A 305 23.76 9.16 -7.40
CA LYS A 305 24.68 10.16 -7.99
C LYS A 305 24.62 10.22 -9.51
N ASP A 306 24.21 9.13 -10.16
CA ASP A 306 24.13 9.02 -11.63
C ASP A 306 22.68 9.11 -12.15
N GLY A 307 21.70 9.34 -11.25
CA GLY A 307 20.29 9.43 -11.59
C GLY A 307 19.65 8.11 -12.02
N LYS A 308 20.26 6.97 -11.68
CA LYS A 308 19.75 5.64 -12.02
C LYS A 308 19.41 4.82 -10.78
N PRO A 309 18.44 3.88 -10.87
CA PRO A 309 18.21 2.90 -9.83
C PRO A 309 19.48 2.08 -9.59
N GLY A 310 19.87 1.92 -8.32
CA GLY A 310 21.04 1.14 -7.97
C GLY A 310 20.83 -0.38 -8.17
N PRO A 311 21.93 -1.15 -8.23
CA PRO A 311 21.88 -2.58 -8.49
C PRO A 311 21.12 -3.39 -7.44
N VAL A 312 21.16 -3.03 -6.16
CA VAL A 312 20.44 -3.75 -5.08
C VAL A 312 18.94 -3.52 -5.18
N CYS A 313 18.51 -2.26 -5.30
CA CYS A 313 17.12 -1.89 -5.55
C CYS A 313 16.56 -2.62 -6.77
N THR A 314 17.34 -2.67 -7.85
CA THR A 314 16.95 -3.34 -9.11
C THR A 314 16.78 -4.84 -8.91
N LYS A 315 17.72 -5.51 -8.23
CA LYS A 315 17.62 -6.94 -7.93
C LYS A 315 16.40 -7.26 -7.07
N LEU A 316 16.19 -6.50 -5.99
CA LEU A 316 15.04 -6.67 -5.09
C LEU A 316 13.71 -6.47 -5.83
N TYR A 317 13.61 -5.42 -6.65
CA TYR A 317 12.42 -5.13 -7.47
C TYR A 317 12.12 -6.29 -8.43
N ASN A 318 13.12 -6.74 -9.18
CA ASN A 318 12.97 -7.81 -10.15
C ASN A 318 12.61 -9.14 -9.47
N LYS A 319 13.28 -9.49 -8.36
CA LYS A 319 13.02 -10.71 -7.61
C LYS A 319 11.59 -10.78 -7.08
N LEU A 320 11.13 -9.69 -6.45
CA LEU A 320 9.76 -9.62 -5.92
C LEU A 320 8.72 -9.72 -7.03
N ARG A 321 8.93 -9.01 -8.16
CA ARG A 321 8.04 -9.11 -9.32
C ARG A 321 8.05 -10.49 -9.94
N ALA A 322 9.20 -11.14 -10.08
CA ALA A 322 9.30 -12.46 -10.64
C ALA A 322 8.47 -13.48 -9.84
N ILE A 323 8.46 -13.37 -8.50
CA ILE A 323 7.57 -14.18 -7.65
C ILE A 323 6.10 -13.82 -7.88
N GLN A 324 5.74 -12.53 -7.92
CA GLN A 324 4.36 -12.07 -8.15
C GLN A 324 3.77 -12.57 -9.47
N TYR A 325 4.56 -12.57 -10.53
CA TYR A 325 4.17 -13.03 -11.87
C TYR A 325 4.38 -14.54 -12.09
N GLY A 326 5.06 -15.23 -11.18
CA GLY A 326 5.38 -16.66 -11.31
C GLY A 326 6.51 -16.97 -12.30
N ASP A 327 7.39 -16.00 -12.57
CA ASP A 327 8.62 -16.20 -13.34
C ASP A 327 9.72 -16.89 -12.53
N GLU A 328 9.65 -16.80 -11.21
CA GLU A 328 10.51 -17.51 -10.28
C GLU A 328 9.69 -18.31 -9.26
N PRO A 329 10.26 -19.39 -8.67
CA PRO A 329 9.60 -20.15 -7.63
C PRO A 329 9.28 -19.30 -6.41
N ASP A 330 8.07 -19.48 -5.88
CA ASP A 330 7.66 -18.95 -4.59
C ASP A 330 8.10 -19.88 -3.47
N THR A 331 9.33 -19.68 -2.98
CA THR A 331 9.91 -20.51 -1.91
C THR A 331 9.31 -20.25 -0.53
N HIS A 332 8.49 -19.21 -0.38
CA HIS A 332 7.94 -18.76 0.90
C HIS A 332 6.42 -18.94 1.02
N GLY A 333 5.77 -19.50 -0.01
CA GLY A 333 4.31 -19.67 -0.02
C GLY A 333 3.54 -18.34 0.04
N TRP A 334 4.08 -17.29 -0.60
CA TRP A 334 3.47 -15.97 -0.68
C TRP A 334 2.35 -15.86 -1.70
N VAL A 335 2.23 -16.78 -2.65
CA VAL A 335 1.33 -16.63 -3.79
C VAL A 335 0.13 -17.56 -3.68
N THR A 336 -1.07 -16.98 -3.75
CA THR A 336 -2.33 -17.71 -3.92
C THR A 336 -2.71 -17.71 -5.39
N ILE A 337 -2.94 -18.90 -5.97
CA ILE A 337 -3.47 -19.03 -7.34
C ILE A 337 -4.99 -18.86 -7.31
N VAL A 338 -5.53 -18.10 -8.26
CA VAL A 338 -6.98 -17.99 -8.49
C VAL A 338 -7.41 -19.12 -9.42
N GLU A 339 -8.22 -20.05 -8.90
CA GLU A 339 -8.78 -21.20 -9.64
C GLU A 339 -10.09 -20.89 -10.36
#